data_AF-A0A2D7RXK3-F1
#
_entry.id   AF-A0A2D7RXK3-F1
#
_cell.length_a   1.000
_cell.length_b   1.000
_cell.length_c   1.000
_cell.angle_alpha   90.00
_cell.angle_beta   90.00
_cell.angle_gamma   90.00
#
_symmetry.space_group_name_H-M   'P 1'
#
loop_
_entity.id
_entity.type
_entity.pdbx_description
1 polymer ?
#
loop_
_entity_poly.entity_id
_entity_poly.type
_entity_poly.pdbx_seq_one_letter_code
_entity_poly.pdbx_strand_id
1 'polypeptide(L)'
;MADETPELNLQRLTDELEAVVELAAALPDDTLTHLAAAIRDEIRRRAREGGNHDAIIEEAFQQAFGRDGLGAAPWVEGDVIVCPGATIAKSRTSHRSRFISVEDTWVWDSMDLIVEEKKSHPGKDEGFKAVALVPVIEGMELDLVTIKGRNGVLNAERVVSYEVQRGELIEVSARTIALRNLP
;
A
#
# COMPACT_ATOMS: atom_id res chain seq x y z
N MET A 1 3.87 40.17 17.64
CA MET A 1 4.09 40.47 16.22
C MET A 1 2.90 39.89 15.50
N ALA A 2 2.18 40.67 14.70
CA ALA A 2 1.02 40.17 13.99
C ALA A 2 1.52 39.09 13.01
N ASP A 3 1.02 37.88 13.24
CA ASP A 3 1.27 36.68 12.46
C ASP A 3 0.51 36.85 11.13
N GLU A 4 1.13 37.48 10.14
CA GLU A 4 0.56 37.56 8.80
C GLU A 4 0.64 36.18 8.18
N THR A 5 -0.44 35.40 8.31
CA THR A 5 -0.59 34.16 7.55
C THR A 5 -0.46 34.50 6.06
N PRO A 6 0.47 33.85 5.32
CA PRO A 6 0.64 34.12 3.90
C PRO A 6 -0.69 33.93 3.16
N GLU A 7 -1.00 34.85 2.23
CA GLU A 7 -2.23 34.79 1.45
C GLU A 7 -2.29 33.46 0.67
N LEU A 8 -3.37 32.71 0.88
CA LEU A 8 -3.49 31.32 0.44
C LEU A 8 -3.76 31.25 -1.07
N ASN A 9 -2.70 31.12 -1.87
CA ASN A 9 -2.79 30.90 -3.32
C ASN A 9 -2.69 29.40 -3.64
N LEU A 10 -3.84 28.76 -3.84
CA LEU A 10 -3.95 27.31 -4.09
C LEU A 10 -3.17 26.83 -5.33
N GLN A 11 -3.07 27.67 -6.37
CA GLN A 11 -2.32 27.33 -7.58
C GLN A 11 -0.83 27.20 -7.26
N ARG A 12 -0.28 28.18 -6.51
CA ARG A 12 1.12 28.13 -6.07
C ARG A 12 1.40 26.96 -5.15
N LEU A 13 0.49 26.63 -4.24
CA LEU A 13 0.64 25.46 -3.37
C LEU A 13 0.69 24.13 -4.14
N THR A 14 0.15 24.10 -5.36
CA THR A 14 0.18 22.91 -6.24
C THR A 14 1.46 22.88 -7.08
N ASP A 15 1.88 24.03 -7.59
CA ASP A 15 2.95 24.13 -8.59
C ASP A 15 4.35 24.37 -7.97
N GLU A 16 4.42 24.90 -6.75
CA GLU A 16 5.65 25.34 -6.07
C GLU A 16 5.78 24.68 -4.69
N LEU A 17 6.72 23.74 -4.54
CA LEU A 17 6.99 23.09 -3.25
C LEU A 17 7.41 24.12 -2.18
N GLU A 18 8.17 25.14 -2.57
CA GLU A 18 8.59 26.23 -1.68
C GLU A 18 7.40 26.96 -1.07
N ALA A 19 6.32 27.18 -1.82
CA ALA A 19 5.13 27.85 -1.30
C ALA A 19 4.44 27.04 -0.18
N VAL A 20 4.45 25.70 -0.30
CA VAL A 20 3.94 24.80 0.74
C VAL A 20 4.83 24.84 1.99
N VAL A 21 6.15 24.87 1.79
CA VAL A 21 7.12 24.96 2.89
C VAL A 21 7.01 26.29 3.63
N GLU A 22 6.85 27.41 2.90
CA GLU A 22 6.64 28.74 3.47
C GLU A 22 5.34 28.81 4.29
N LEU A 23 4.25 28.27 3.75
CA LEU A 23 2.98 28.19 4.48
C LEU A 23 3.14 27.34 5.75
N ALA A 24 3.75 26.16 5.66
CA ALA A 24 3.96 25.29 6.81
C ALA A 24 4.82 25.96 7.89
N ALA A 25 5.88 26.67 7.50
CA ALA A 25 6.77 27.39 8.41
C ALA A 25 6.09 28.57 9.14
N ALA A 26 5.02 29.12 8.57
CA ALA A 26 4.24 30.21 9.14
C ALA A 26 3.12 29.73 10.08
N LEU A 27 2.84 28.43 10.16
CA LEU A 27 1.76 27.89 10.98
C LEU A 27 2.27 27.43 12.36
N PRO A 28 1.49 27.65 13.45
CA PRO A 28 1.80 27.05 14.75
C PRO A 28 1.77 25.51 14.72
N ASP A 29 2.56 24.87 15.59
CA ASP A 29 2.67 23.41 15.68
C ASP A 29 1.32 22.69 15.89
N ASP A 30 0.44 23.23 16.75
CA ASP A 30 -0.90 22.67 16.98
C ASP A 30 -1.75 22.74 15.70
N THR A 31 -1.63 23.81 14.93
CA THR A 31 -2.32 23.98 13.64
C THR A 31 -1.80 23.00 12.62
N LEU A 32 -0.47 22.82 12.54
CA LEU A 32 0.15 21.83 11.66
C LEU A 32 -0.32 20.40 11.99
N THR A 33 -0.40 20.07 13.29
CA THR A 33 -0.88 18.77 13.76
C THR A 33 -2.33 18.51 13.33
N HIS A 34 -3.23 19.47 13.56
CA HIS A 34 -4.63 19.35 13.14
C HIS A 34 -4.78 19.31 11.62
N LEU A 35 -4.00 20.12 10.90
CA LEU A 35 -4.02 20.16 9.44
C LEU A 35 -3.55 18.83 8.84
N ALA A 36 -2.47 18.25 9.36
CA ALA A 36 -1.97 16.94 8.92
C ALA A 36 -3.02 15.84 9.10
N ALA A 37 -3.70 15.81 10.25
CA ALA A 37 -4.79 14.86 10.50
C ALA A 37 -5.96 15.07 9.53
N ALA A 38 -6.40 16.33 9.34
CA ALA A 38 -7.50 16.66 8.43
C ALA A 38 -7.18 16.32 6.96
N ILE A 39 -5.94 16.58 6.52
CA ILE A 39 -5.47 16.22 5.17
C ILE A 39 -5.51 14.70 4.99
N ARG A 40 -4.98 13.93 5.95
CA ARG A 40 -4.98 12.46 5.90
C ARG A 40 -6.40 11.90 5.81
N ASP A 41 -7.32 12.41 6.63
CA ASP A 41 -8.71 11.98 6.63
C ASP A 41 -9.43 12.34 5.33
N GLU A 42 -9.18 13.52 4.77
CA GLU A 42 -9.74 13.94 3.50
C GLU A 42 -9.21 13.11 2.32
N ILE A 43 -7.92 12.78 2.31
CA ILE A 43 -7.33 11.86 1.31
C ILE A 43 -8.02 10.50 1.39
N ARG A 44 -8.14 9.93 2.59
CA ARG A 44 -8.82 8.64 2.80
C ARG A 44 -10.27 8.70 2.32
N ARG A 45 -10.99 9.77 2.64
CA ARG A 45 -12.38 9.96 2.23
C ARG A 45 -12.50 10.05 0.71
N ARG A 46 -11.66 10.85 0.06
CA ARG A 46 -11.64 10.99 -1.41
C ARG A 46 -11.32 9.68 -2.10
N ALA A 47 -10.31 8.94 -1.64
CA ALA A 47 -9.97 7.64 -2.24
C ALA A 47 -11.07 6.58 -2.07
N ARG A 48 -11.90 6.68 -1.03
CA ARG A 48 -13.05 5.78 -0.80
C ARG A 48 -14.28 6.17 -1.63
N GLU A 49 -14.54 7.46 -1.78
CA GLU A 49 -15.72 7.96 -2.51
C GLU A 49 -15.45 8.17 -4.00
N GLY A 50 -14.20 8.41 -4.36
CA GLY A 50 -13.69 8.60 -5.71
C GLY A 50 -13.15 7.30 -6.29
N GLY A 51 -12.92 7.33 -7.60
CA GLY A 51 -12.33 6.21 -8.34
C GLY A 51 -13.35 5.21 -8.87
N ASN A 52 -13.00 4.58 -9.99
CA ASN A 52 -13.70 3.40 -10.49
C ASN A 52 -12.97 2.16 -9.95
N HIS A 53 -13.15 1.87 -8.65
CA HIS A 53 -12.44 0.77 -7.98
C HIS A 53 -12.65 -0.57 -8.68
N ASP A 54 -13.86 -0.83 -9.18
CA ASP A 54 -14.18 -2.04 -9.93
C ASP A 54 -13.32 -2.17 -11.19
N ALA A 55 -13.19 -1.09 -11.98
CA ALA A 55 -12.33 -1.10 -13.16
C ALA A 55 -10.84 -1.24 -12.82
N ILE A 56 -10.37 -0.57 -11.76
CA ILE A 56 -8.98 -0.71 -11.28
C ILE A 56 -8.70 -2.16 -10.87
N ILE A 57 -9.60 -2.79 -10.12
CA ILE A 57 -9.48 -4.19 -9.71
C ILE A 57 -9.52 -5.11 -10.93
N GLU A 58 -10.43 -4.89 -11.86
CA GLU A 58 -10.54 -5.69 -13.08
C GLU A 58 -9.25 -5.65 -13.89
N GLU A 59 -8.70 -4.45 -14.13
CA GLU A 59 -7.43 -4.25 -14.82
C GLU A 59 -6.26 -4.86 -14.04
N ALA A 60 -6.21 -4.65 -12.73
CA ALA A 60 -5.19 -5.23 -11.86
C ALA A 60 -5.18 -6.77 -11.97
N PHE A 61 -6.33 -7.44 -12.00
CA PHE A 61 -6.36 -8.90 -12.19
C PHE A 61 -5.72 -9.37 -13.50
N GLN A 62 -5.68 -8.53 -14.54
CA GLN A 62 -5.08 -8.87 -15.83
C GLN A 62 -3.54 -8.78 -15.81
N GLN A 63 -2.96 -7.88 -15.01
CA GLN A 63 -1.52 -7.58 -15.05
C GLN A 63 -0.75 -7.86 -13.75
N ALA A 64 -1.43 -7.94 -12.61
CA ALA A 64 -0.81 -7.98 -11.29
C ALA A 64 -0.19 -9.33 -10.91
N PHE A 65 -0.32 -10.36 -11.75
CA PHE A 65 0.14 -11.71 -11.42
C PHE A 65 1.20 -12.17 -12.41
N GLY A 66 2.41 -12.37 -11.90
CA GLY A 66 3.55 -12.77 -12.71
C GLY A 66 3.42 -14.21 -13.25
N ARG A 67 4.42 -14.62 -14.04
CA ARG A 67 4.52 -16.00 -14.54
C ARG A 67 4.61 -17.05 -13.41
N ASP A 68 5.06 -16.65 -12.22
CA ASP A 68 5.10 -17.50 -11.03
C ASP A 68 3.73 -17.65 -10.34
N GLY A 69 2.72 -16.91 -10.82
CA GLY A 69 1.36 -16.86 -10.28
C GLY A 69 1.22 -16.00 -9.03
N LEU A 70 2.31 -15.38 -8.55
CA LEU A 70 2.32 -14.55 -7.35
C LEU A 70 2.00 -13.08 -7.70
N GLY A 71 1.52 -12.32 -6.71
CA GLY A 71 1.25 -10.88 -6.86
C GLY A 71 2.50 -10.09 -7.27
N ALA A 72 2.33 -9.02 -8.03
CA ALA A 72 3.40 -8.08 -8.36
C ALA A 72 3.75 -7.20 -7.14
N ALA A 73 4.71 -6.30 -7.32
CA ALA A 73 4.89 -5.19 -6.38
C ALA A 73 3.66 -4.29 -6.38
N PRO A 74 3.32 -3.64 -5.25
CA PRO A 74 2.29 -2.61 -5.23
C PRO A 74 2.65 -1.45 -6.16
N TRP A 75 1.64 -0.74 -6.66
CA TRP A 75 1.83 0.48 -7.46
C TRP A 75 0.69 1.47 -7.22
N VAL A 76 0.94 2.74 -7.54
CA VAL A 76 -0.06 3.81 -7.48
C VAL A 76 -0.91 3.82 -8.75
N GLU A 77 -2.22 3.80 -8.60
CA GLU A 77 -3.21 3.98 -9.67
C GLU A 77 -4.19 5.09 -9.25
N GLY A 78 -4.02 6.29 -9.81
CA GLY A 78 -4.81 7.45 -9.40
C GLY A 78 -4.59 7.81 -7.92
N ASP A 79 -5.64 7.73 -7.12
CA ASP A 79 -5.66 8.06 -5.68
C ASP A 79 -5.56 6.83 -4.77
N VAL A 80 -5.33 5.64 -5.34
CA VAL A 80 -5.16 4.38 -4.60
C VAL A 80 -3.83 3.70 -4.91
N ILE A 81 -3.38 2.87 -3.98
CA ILE A 81 -2.30 1.90 -4.16
C ILE A 81 -2.94 0.54 -4.40
N VAL A 82 -2.64 -0.05 -5.54
CA VAL A 82 -3.05 -1.41 -5.88
C VAL A 82 -2.14 -2.40 -5.17
N CYS A 83 -2.74 -3.30 -4.41
CA CYS A 83 -2.05 -4.26 -3.56
C CYS A 83 -2.38 -5.72 -3.95
N PRO A 84 -1.63 -6.33 -4.87
CA PRO A 84 -1.85 -7.72 -5.28
C PRO A 84 -1.40 -8.73 -4.23
N GLY A 85 -2.21 -9.76 -4.03
CA GLY A 85 -1.92 -10.88 -3.14
C GLY A 85 -2.23 -12.23 -3.79
N ALA A 86 -1.43 -13.26 -3.54
CA ALA A 86 -1.77 -14.61 -4.00
C ALA A 86 -1.20 -15.70 -3.11
N THR A 87 -1.90 -16.83 -3.08
CA THR A 87 -1.39 -18.12 -2.58
C THR A 87 -1.50 -19.15 -3.68
N ILE A 88 -0.40 -19.85 -3.93
CA ILE A 88 -0.30 -20.93 -4.93
C ILE A 88 0.16 -22.21 -4.23
N ALA A 89 -0.72 -23.22 -4.15
CA ALA A 89 -0.32 -24.54 -3.68
C ALA A 89 0.77 -25.12 -4.59
N LYS A 90 1.78 -25.74 -3.97
CA LYS A 90 2.82 -26.53 -4.66
C LYS A 90 2.66 -28.03 -4.42
N SER A 91 2.01 -28.39 -3.32
CA SER A 91 1.58 -29.74 -2.98
C SER A 91 0.51 -29.67 -1.88
N ARG A 92 -0.04 -30.82 -1.46
CA ARG A 92 -0.97 -30.90 -0.31
C ARG A 92 -0.41 -30.34 0.99
N THR A 93 0.91 -30.25 1.14
CA THR A 93 1.56 -29.79 2.37
C THR A 93 2.42 -28.56 2.20
N SER A 94 2.39 -27.92 1.02
CA SER A 94 3.23 -26.74 0.76
C SER A 94 2.58 -25.75 -0.19
N HIS A 95 2.72 -24.47 0.10
CA HIS A 95 2.31 -23.38 -0.79
C HIS A 95 3.37 -22.28 -0.80
N ARG A 96 3.27 -21.42 -1.80
CA ARG A 96 4.01 -20.17 -1.86
C ARG A 96 3.02 -19.03 -1.96
N SER A 97 3.24 -17.99 -1.19
CA SER A 97 2.37 -16.83 -1.17
C SER A 97 3.17 -15.55 -1.31
N ARG A 98 2.51 -14.50 -1.78
CA ARG A 98 3.05 -13.15 -1.77
C ARG A 98 1.91 -12.22 -1.43
N PHE A 99 2.08 -11.42 -0.39
CA PHE A 99 1.06 -10.53 0.16
C PHE A 99 1.68 -9.20 0.55
N ILE A 100 0.82 -8.22 0.75
CA ILE A 100 1.21 -6.88 1.18
C ILE A 100 0.74 -6.68 2.62
N SER A 101 1.63 -6.22 3.47
CA SER A 101 1.27 -5.56 4.71
C SER A 101 1.36 -4.05 4.54
N VAL A 102 0.51 -3.33 5.27
CA VAL A 102 0.43 -1.88 5.36
C VAL A 102 0.50 -1.54 6.84
N GLU A 103 1.46 -0.71 7.26
CA GLU A 103 1.64 -0.31 8.67
C GLU A 103 1.66 -1.52 9.64
N ASP A 104 2.58 -2.45 9.40
CA ASP A 104 2.78 -3.69 10.19
C ASP A 104 1.56 -4.65 10.26
N THR A 105 0.51 -4.40 9.48
CA THR A 105 -0.71 -5.21 9.45
C THR A 105 -0.96 -5.74 8.04
N TRP A 106 -1.51 -6.94 7.87
CA TRP A 106 -1.88 -7.42 6.53
C TRP A 106 -2.90 -6.50 5.88
N VAL A 107 -2.82 -6.30 4.55
CA VAL A 107 -3.68 -5.33 3.86
C VAL A 107 -5.17 -5.57 4.06
N TRP A 108 -5.61 -6.83 4.20
CA TRP A 108 -7.02 -7.18 4.48
C TRP A 108 -7.47 -6.88 5.91
N ASP A 109 -6.54 -6.68 6.84
CA ASP A 109 -6.79 -6.28 8.24
C ASP A 109 -6.52 -4.78 8.46
N SER A 110 -6.05 -4.05 7.43
CA SER A 110 -5.72 -2.63 7.53
C SER A 110 -6.96 -1.75 7.68
N MET A 111 -6.90 -0.76 8.57
CA MET A 111 -7.92 0.28 8.70
C MET A 111 -8.06 1.14 7.42
N ASP A 112 -7.02 1.17 6.61
CA ASP A 112 -6.96 1.92 5.37
C ASP A 112 -7.43 1.10 4.15
N LEU A 113 -7.86 -0.15 4.33
CA LEU A 113 -8.48 -0.96 3.27
C LEU A 113 -9.74 -0.27 2.73
N ILE A 114 -9.74 0.01 1.42
CA ILE A 114 -10.89 0.55 0.70
C ILE A 114 -11.79 -0.59 0.25
N VAL A 115 -11.23 -1.51 -0.53
CA VAL A 115 -11.91 -2.69 -1.07
C VAL A 115 -10.90 -3.80 -1.35
N GLU A 116 -11.33 -5.05 -1.23
CA GLU A 116 -10.60 -6.24 -1.68
C GLU A 116 -11.53 -7.11 -2.53
N GLU A 117 -11.04 -7.60 -3.67
CA GLU A 117 -11.66 -8.71 -4.37
C GLU A 117 -10.74 -9.95 -4.37
N LYS A 118 -11.31 -11.11 -4.06
CA LYS A 118 -10.62 -12.39 -3.98
C LYS A 118 -11.21 -13.43 -4.94
N LYS A 119 -10.38 -13.96 -5.83
CA LYS A 119 -10.71 -15.02 -6.79
C LYS A 119 -10.03 -16.34 -6.38
N SER A 120 -10.83 -17.27 -5.84
CA SER A 120 -10.36 -18.59 -5.42
C SER A 120 -10.27 -19.56 -6.62
N HIS A 121 -9.25 -20.41 -6.61
CA HIS A 121 -9.03 -21.41 -7.66
C HIS A 121 -9.12 -22.81 -7.01
N PRO A 122 -10.31 -23.43 -6.95
CA PRO A 122 -10.47 -24.75 -6.38
C PRO A 122 -9.91 -25.84 -7.30
N GLY A 123 -9.31 -26.90 -6.75
CA GLY A 123 -8.85 -28.07 -7.51
C GLY A 123 -7.37 -28.38 -7.34
N LYS A 124 -6.70 -28.85 -8.41
CA LYS A 124 -5.29 -29.26 -8.36
C LYS A 124 -4.32 -28.10 -8.09
N ASP A 125 -4.71 -26.88 -8.45
CA ASP A 125 -3.97 -25.64 -8.23
C ASP A 125 -4.63 -24.82 -7.11
N GLU A 126 -4.89 -25.47 -5.97
CA GLU A 126 -5.54 -24.86 -4.81
C GLU A 126 -4.86 -23.54 -4.41
N GLY A 127 -5.66 -22.51 -4.20
CA GLY A 127 -5.13 -21.19 -3.90
C GLY A 127 -6.12 -20.07 -4.22
N PHE A 128 -5.60 -18.85 -4.21
CA PHE A 128 -6.37 -17.68 -4.58
C PHE A 128 -5.47 -16.55 -5.06
N LYS A 129 -6.09 -15.63 -5.79
CA LYS A 129 -5.56 -14.32 -6.15
C LYS A 129 -6.47 -13.27 -5.52
N ALA A 130 -5.89 -12.20 -5.02
CA ALA A 130 -6.60 -11.08 -4.43
C ALA A 130 -5.98 -9.76 -4.91
N VAL A 131 -6.81 -8.74 -5.03
CA VAL A 131 -6.39 -7.36 -5.25
C VAL A 131 -7.08 -6.52 -4.19
N ALA A 132 -6.28 -5.85 -3.36
CA ALA A 132 -6.76 -4.87 -2.39
C ALA A 132 -6.38 -3.46 -2.83
N LEU A 133 -7.19 -2.46 -2.47
CA LEU A 133 -6.89 -1.05 -2.69
C LEU A 133 -6.79 -0.34 -1.33
N VAL A 134 -5.75 0.49 -1.18
CA VAL A 134 -5.56 1.40 -0.04
C VAL A 134 -5.30 2.82 -0.57
N PRO A 135 -5.59 3.90 0.18
CA PRO A 135 -5.32 5.26 -0.28
C PRO A 135 -3.82 5.57 -0.40
N VAL A 136 -3.47 6.52 -1.25
CA VAL A 136 -2.11 7.09 -1.31
C VAL A 136 -1.95 8.12 -0.20
N ILE A 137 -1.38 7.72 0.94
CA ILE A 137 -1.13 8.61 2.10
C ILE A 137 0.37 8.79 2.26
N GLU A 138 0.83 10.04 2.31
CA GLU A 138 2.24 10.38 2.53
C GLU A 138 2.79 9.69 3.80
N GLY A 139 3.96 9.07 3.66
CA GLY A 139 4.63 8.31 4.73
C GLY A 139 4.03 6.93 5.00
N MET A 140 3.02 6.48 4.25
CA MET A 140 2.48 5.12 4.42
C MET A 140 3.54 4.07 4.05
N GLU A 141 3.77 3.14 4.96
CA GLU A 141 4.72 2.04 4.79
C GLU A 141 4.02 0.77 4.29
N LEU A 142 4.58 0.13 3.25
CA LEU A 142 4.09 -1.12 2.68
C LEU A 142 5.20 -2.16 2.56
N ASP A 143 4.88 -3.41 2.89
CA ASP A 143 5.82 -4.52 2.84
C ASP A 143 5.28 -5.62 1.92
N LEU A 144 5.96 -5.87 0.80
CA LEU A 144 5.70 -7.02 -0.08
C LEU A 144 6.41 -8.26 0.46
N VAL A 145 5.66 -9.12 1.12
CA VAL A 145 6.18 -10.31 1.80
C VAL A 145 5.94 -11.55 0.96
N THR A 146 7.03 -12.20 0.52
CA THR A 146 6.97 -13.55 -0.07
C THR A 146 7.12 -14.59 1.03
N ILE A 147 6.14 -15.49 1.15
CA ILE A 147 6.03 -16.51 2.19
C ILE A 147 6.10 -17.90 1.57
N LYS A 148 6.77 -18.82 2.27
CA LYS A 148 6.73 -20.25 1.99
C LYS A 148 6.07 -20.98 3.15
N GLY A 149 4.94 -21.61 2.85
CA GLY A 149 4.26 -22.52 3.76
C GLY A 149 4.72 -23.95 3.53
N ARG A 150 5.07 -24.67 4.61
CA ARG A 150 5.33 -26.12 4.55
C ARG A 150 4.90 -26.78 5.86
N ASN A 151 4.09 -27.83 5.74
CA ASN A 151 3.57 -28.61 6.88
C ASN A 151 2.93 -27.72 7.97
N GLY A 152 2.17 -26.70 7.56
CA GLY A 152 1.53 -25.75 8.48
C GLY A 152 2.43 -24.63 9.02
N VAL A 153 3.75 -24.69 8.78
CA VAL A 153 4.68 -23.64 9.19
C VAL A 153 4.82 -22.61 8.07
N LEU A 154 4.63 -21.32 8.39
CA LEU A 154 4.82 -20.20 7.48
C LEU A 154 6.17 -19.55 7.74
N ASN A 155 6.96 -19.33 6.69
CA ASN A 155 8.22 -18.60 6.79
C ASN A 155 8.26 -17.50 5.73
N ALA A 156 8.53 -16.26 6.13
CA ALA A 156 8.87 -15.21 5.19
C ALA A 156 10.24 -15.52 4.56
N GLU A 157 10.33 -15.46 3.24
CA GLU A 157 11.56 -15.69 2.46
C GLU A 157 12.18 -14.37 1.99
N ARG A 158 11.35 -13.41 1.58
CA ARG A 158 11.77 -12.11 1.05
C ARG A 158 10.77 -11.05 1.45
N VAL A 159 11.27 -9.89 1.83
CA VAL A 159 10.47 -8.68 2.03
C VAL A 159 11.06 -7.56 1.19
N VAL A 160 10.20 -6.85 0.47
CA VAL A 160 10.53 -5.59 -0.21
C VAL A 160 9.65 -4.52 0.40
N SER A 161 10.28 -3.50 0.96
CA SER A 161 9.62 -2.41 1.68
C SER A 161 9.50 -1.19 0.77
N TYR A 162 8.36 -0.53 0.88
CA TYR A 162 8.02 0.67 0.15
C TYR A 162 7.50 1.74 1.11
N GLU A 163 7.69 3.01 0.73
CA GLU A 163 7.13 4.16 1.43
C GLU A 163 6.50 5.11 0.41
N VAL A 164 5.36 5.69 0.76
CA VAL A 164 4.78 6.77 -0.06
C VAL A 164 5.55 8.05 0.20
N GLN A 165 6.23 8.55 -0.82
CA GLN A 165 6.96 9.81 -0.79
C GLN A 165 6.50 10.71 -1.93
N ARG A 166 5.97 11.88 -1.59
CA ARG A 166 5.38 12.86 -2.51
C ARG A 166 4.32 12.24 -3.42
N GLY A 167 3.49 11.36 -2.86
CA GLY A 167 2.45 10.62 -3.60
C GLY A 167 2.96 9.51 -4.53
N GLU A 168 4.26 9.25 -4.58
CA GLU A 168 4.83 8.11 -5.31
C GLU A 168 5.20 6.98 -4.35
N LEU A 169 5.15 5.74 -4.83
CA LEU A 169 5.55 4.58 -4.05
C LEU A 169 7.02 4.23 -4.32
N ILE A 170 7.89 4.46 -3.34
CA ILE A 170 9.34 4.30 -3.48
C ILE A 170 9.80 3.03 -2.77
N GLU A 171 10.55 2.16 -3.46
CA GLU A 171 11.22 1.02 -2.81
C GLU A 171 12.34 1.53 -1.90
N VAL A 172 12.20 1.32 -0.59
CA VAL A 172 13.16 1.80 0.42
C VAL A 172 14.08 0.69 0.94
N SER A 173 13.69 -0.59 0.80
CA SER A 173 14.50 -1.73 1.26
C SER A 173 14.14 -3.04 0.57
N ALA A 174 15.11 -3.94 0.43
CA ALA A 174 14.87 -5.31 0.01
C ALA A 174 15.74 -6.30 0.79
N ARG A 175 15.12 -7.27 1.47
CA ARG A 175 15.80 -8.24 2.33
C ARG A 175 15.34 -9.67 2.05
N THR A 176 16.31 -10.60 2.06
CA THR A 176 16.04 -12.05 2.04
C THR A 176 16.21 -12.57 3.46
N ILE A 177 15.19 -13.25 3.98
CA ILE A 177 15.21 -13.79 5.33
C ILE A 177 15.82 -15.18 5.28
N ALA A 178 17.03 -15.31 5.83
CA ALA A 178 17.68 -16.60 5.97
C ALA A 178 16.94 -17.42 7.05
N LEU A 179 16.43 -18.60 6.68
CA LEU A 179 15.75 -19.56 7.57
C LEU A 179 16.61 -20.08 8.75
N ARG A 180 17.83 -19.57 8.95
CA ARG A 180 18.80 -20.10 9.92
C ARG A 180 18.69 -19.50 11.32
N ASN A 181 17.88 -18.46 11.55
CA ASN A 181 17.86 -17.76 12.84
C ASN A 181 16.44 -17.42 13.32
N LEU A 182 15.56 -18.41 13.41
CA LEU A 182 14.39 -18.30 14.29
C LEU A 182 14.56 -19.37 15.38
N PRO A 183 14.61 -19.00 16.67
CA PRO A 183 14.62 -19.96 17.77
C PRO A 183 13.36 -20.85 17.79
#